data_AF-A0A848K9R2-F1
#
_entry.id   AF-A0A848K9R2-F1
#
_cell.length_a   1.000
_cell.length_b   1.000
_cell.length_c   1.000
_cell.angle_alpha   90.00
_cell.angle_beta   90.00
_cell.angle_gamma   90.00
#
_symmetry.space_group_name_H-M   'P 1'
#
loop_
_entity.id
_entity.type
_entity.pdbx_description
1 polymer ?
#
loop_
_entity_poly.entity_id
_entity_poly.type
_entity_poly.pdbx_seq_one_letter_code
_entity_poly.pdbx_strand_id
1 'polypeptide(L)'
;MVTVIRICNHRVTVTVTPNLRVPPLAELIGRVAGCDRAAFADLYDATSDRIYSVVLRGLGDPGRAEDATEEIYLRVWTTARDYDPACGPAMDWLLAHAHQTIARHLPYRCAVSGRNFRAWRGGR
;
A
#
# COMPACT_ATOMS: atom_id res chain seq x y z
N MET A 1 22.65 -12.16 -10.93
CA MET A 1 21.35 -12.64 -11.41
C MET A 1 20.31 -12.15 -10.41
N VAL A 2 19.69 -11.01 -10.68
CA VAL A 2 18.71 -10.39 -9.77
C VAL A 2 17.38 -11.07 -10.05
N THR A 3 16.92 -11.87 -9.10
CA THR A 3 15.67 -12.60 -9.17
C THR A 3 14.51 -11.61 -9.28
N VAL A 4 13.75 -11.72 -10.36
CA VAL A 4 12.46 -11.04 -10.54
C VAL A 4 11.57 -11.44 -9.37
N ILE A 5 11.26 -10.49 -8.47
CA ILE A 5 10.24 -10.69 -7.44
C ILE A 5 8.91 -10.75 -8.18
N ARG A 6 8.50 -11.98 -8.51
CA ARG A 6 7.16 -12.29 -8.96
C ARG A 6 6.29 -12.29 -7.70
N ILE A 7 5.60 -11.18 -7.44
CA ILE A 7 4.57 -11.12 -6.42
C ILE A 7 3.42 -11.98 -6.93
N CYS A 8 3.40 -13.24 -6.50
CA CYS A 8 2.27 -14.13 -6.70
C CYS A 8 2.01 -14.85 -5.38
N ASN A 9 0.81 -14.57 -4.86
CA ASN A 9 -0.02 -15.50 -4.12
C ASN A 9 0.23 -15.60 -2.61
N HIS A 10 -0.51 -14.77 -1.88
CA HIS A 10 -1.55 -15.23 -0.94
C HIS A 10 -1.26 -16.53 -0.18
N ARG A 11 -0.13 -16.59 0.52
CA ARG A 11 0.04 -17.47 1.67
C ARG A 11 0.83 -16.70 2.71
N VAL A 12 0.09 -16.00 3.57
CA VAL A 12 0.63 -15.38 4.78
C VAL A 12 1.17 -16.49 5.67
N THR A 13 2.43 -16.87 5.48
CA THR A 13 3.25 -17.43 6.55
C THR A 13 3.97 -16.26 7.17
N VAL A 14 3.36 -15.66 8.20
CA VAL A 14 4.08 -14.76 9.10
C VAL A 14 5.16 -15.62 9.75
N THR A 15 6.34 -15.67 9.16
CA THR A 15 7.51 -16.14 9.87
C THR A 15 7.86 -14.96 10.76
N VAL A 16 7.29 -14.95 11.97
CA VAL A 16 7.73 -14.05 13.04
C VAL A 16 9.17 -14.45 13.32
N THR A 17 10.12 -13.90 12.58
CA THR A 17 11.51 -13.85 13.02
C THR A 17 11.46 -13.00 14.27
N PRO A 18 11.84 -13.50 15.46
CA PRO A 18 11.93 -12.66 16.64
C PRO A 18 13.12 -11.72 16.44
N ASN A 19 12.92 -10.64 15.67
CA ASN A 19 13.88 -9.58 15.54
C ASN A 19 13.71 -8.70 16.78
N LEU A 20 14.56 -8.92 17.78
CA LEU A 20 14.50 -8.24 19.07
C LEU A 20 14.74 -6.71 18.98
N ARG A 21 14.89 -6.11 17.79
CA ARG A 21 14.97 -4.66 17.63
C ARG A 21 14.70 -4.17 16.20
N VAL A 22 13.47 -4.33 15.68
CA VAL A 22 13.08 -3.55 14.48
C VAL A 22 13.12 -2.06 14.87
N PRO A 23 13.90 -1.20 14.17
CA PRO A 23 13.93 0.22 14.47
C PRO A 23 12.54 0.85 14.31
N PRO A 24 12.23 1.94 15.04
CA PRO A 24 10.99 2.67 14.84
C PRO A 24 10.82 3.05 13.36
N LEU A 25 9.58 2.98 12.85
CA LEU A 25 9.30 3.23 11.43
C LEU A 25 9.83 4.58 10.93
N ALA A 26 9.83 5.61 11.78
CA ALA A 26 10.40 6.93 11.46
C ALA A 26 11.91 6.86 11.17
N GLU A 27 12.65 6.03 11.91
CA GLU A 27 14.07 5.80 11.68
C GLU A 27 14.32 5.04 10.38
N LEU A 28 13.49 4.02 10.11
CA LEU A 28 13.54 3.29 8.83
C LEU A 28 13.31 4.23 7.64
N ILE A 29 12.30 5.11 7.69
CA ILE A 29 12.05 6.10 6.63
C ILE A 29 13.24 7.05 6.49
N GLY A 30 13.84 7.50 7.60
CA GLY A 30 15.06 8.34 7.58
C GLY A 30 16.24 7.65 6.87
N ARG A 31 16.42 6.33 7.06
CA ARG A 31 17.44 5.55 6.34
C ARG A 31 17.07 5.35 4.86
N VAL A 32 15.80 5.16 4.55
CA VAL A 32 15.30 5.09 3.16
C VAL A 32 15.56 6.40 2.42
N ALA A 33 15.45 7.56 3.08
CA ALA A 33 15.83 8.85 2.51
C ALA A 33 17.31 8.93 2.08
N GLY A 34 18.16 8.09 2.68
CA GLY A 34 19.56 7.87 2.30
C GLY A 34 19.79 6.77 1.25
N CYS A 35 18.73 6.29 0.58
CA CYS A 35 18.76 5.18 -0.39
C CYS A 35 19.20 3.83 0.19
N ASP A 36 19.00 3.60 1.49
CA ASP A 36 19.27 2.30 2.13
C ASP A 36 18.18 1.27 1.75
N ARG A 37 18.57 0.30 0.92
CA ARG A 37 17.68 -0.78 0.46
C ARG A 37 17.28 -1.75 1.57
N ALA A 38 18.15 -1.97 2.57
CA ALA A 38 17.83 -2.87 3.67
C ALA A 38 16.77 -2.25 4.59
N ALA A 39 16.91 -0.96 4.89
CA ALA A 39 15.91 -0.23 5.66
C ALA A 39 14.54 -0.19 4.95
N PHE A 40 14.53 -0.12 3.61
CA PHE A 40 13.28 -0.20 2.85
C PHE A 40 12.64 -1.59 2.92
N ALA A 41 13.44 -2.65 2.85
CA ALA A 41 12.93 -4.01 3.03
C ALA A 41 12.31 -4.19 4.43
N ASP A 42 13.00 -3.75 5.49
CA ASP A 42 12.48 -3.79 6.86
C ASP A 42 11.18 -2.97 7.00
N LEU A 43 11.10 -1.79 6.36
CA LEU A 43 9.89 -0.96 6.32
C LEU A 43 8.73 -1.67 5.61
N TYR A 44 9.01 -2.28 4.46
CA TYR A 44 8.05 -3.03 3.66
C TYR A 44 7.51 -4.23 4.45
N ASP A 45 8.39 -5.06 5.01
CA ASP A 45 8.03 -6.24 5.79
C ASP A 45 7.18 -5.87 7.02
N ALA A 46 7.47 -4.74 7.65
CA ALA A 46 6.72 -4.28 8.82
C ALA A 46 5.33 -3.69 8.49
N THR A 47 5.07 -3.25 7.25
CA THR A 47 3.89 -2.41 6.94
C THR A 47 3.03 -2.91 5.78
N SER A 48 3.55 -3.79 4.92
CA SER A 48 2.92 -4.23 3.67
C SER A 48 1.55 -4.85 3.88
N ASP A 49 1.43 -5.79 4.83
CA ASP A 49 0.15 -6.43 5.16
C ASP A 49 -0.94 -5.42 5.56
N ARG A 50 -0.57 -4.39 6.32
CA ARG A 50 -1.50 -3.37 6.79
C ARG A 50 -1.92 -2.43 5.67
N ILE A 51 -0.98 -1.98 4.84
CA ILE A 51 -1.27 -1.10 3.71
C ILE A 51 -2.11 -1.84 2.66
N TYR A 52 -1.73 -3.07 2.30
CA TYR A 52 -2.51 -3.92 1.39
C TYR A 52 -3.95 -4.10 1.90
N SER A 53 -4.11 -4.40 3.20
CA SER A 53 -5.43 -4.55 3.81
C SER A 53 -6.30 -3.28 3.76
N VAL A 54 -5.69 -2.09 3.76
CA VAL A 54 -6.42 -0.81 3.59
C VAL A 54 -6.80 -0.60 2.14
N VAL A 55 -5.86 -0.80 1.22
CA VAL A 55 -6.07 -0.64 -0.23
C VAL A 55 -7.11 -1.63 -0.74
N LEU A 56 -7.04 -2.90 -0.33
CA LEU A 56 -8.00 -3.92 -0.68
C LEU A 56 -9.43 -3.55 -0.27
N ARG A 57 -9.60 -2.97 0.93
CA ARG A 57 -10.91 -2.47 1.38
C ARG A 57 -11.38 -1.25 0.59
N GLY A 58 -10.44 -0.38 0.19
CA GLY A 58 -10.75 0.82 -0.59
C GLY A 58 -11.15 0.54 -2.04
N LEU A 59 -10.51 -0.43 -2.68
CA LEU A 59 -10.71 -0.75 -4.10
C LEU A 59 -11.67 -1.93 -4.32
N GLY A 60 -11.76 -2.87 -3.38
CA GLY A 60 -12.63 -4.06 -3.48
C GLY A 60 -12.19 -5.07 -4.55
N ASP A 61 -11.04 -4.86 -5.17
CA ASP A 61 -10.47 -5.74 -6.21
C ASP A 61 -9.01 -6.10 -5.82
N PRO A 62 -8.68 -7.40 -5.68
CA PRO A 62 -7.35 -7.84 -5.29
C PRO A 62 -6.24 -7.42 -6.26
N GLY A 63 -6.46 -7.52 -7.57
CA GLY A 63 -5.44 -7.18 -8.57
C GLY A 63 -5.11 -5.69 -8.54
N ARG A 64 -6.14 -4.84 -8.48
CA ARG A 64 -5.94 -3.39 -8.34
C ARG A 64 -5.31 -3.02 -7.01
N ALA A 65 -5.57 -3.80 -5.95
CA ALA A 65 -4.94 -3.57 -4.65
C ALA A 65 -3.45 -3.92 -4.64
N GLU A 66 -3.04 -4.95 -5.36
CA GLU A 66 -1.63 -5.31 -5.56
C GLU A 66 -0.91 -4.18 -6.31
N ASP A 67 -1.41 -3.80 -7.48
CA ASP A 67 -0.84 -2.72 -8.31
C ASP A 67 -0.71 -1.41 -7.51
N ALA A 68 -1.76 -1.03 -6.77
CA ALA A 68 -1.76 0.18 -5.96
C ALA A 68 -0.78 0.09 -4.78
N THR A 69 -0.61 -1.08 -4.17
CA THR A 69 0.34 -1.28 -3.07
C THR A 69 1.78 -1.11 -3.57
N GLU A 70 2.11 -1.69 -4.73
CA GLU A 70 3.41 -1.47 -5.37
C GLU A 70 3.65 0.01 -5.68
N GLU A 71 2.67 0.70 -6.28
CA GLU A 71 2.74 2.14 -6.55
C GLU A 71 3.02 2.95 -5.28
N ILE A 72 2.35 2.64 -4.17
CA ILE A 72 2.55 3.31 -2.88
C ILE A 72 4.00 3.17 -2.43
N TYR A 73 4.57 1.97 -2.46
CA TYR A 73 5.94 1.73 -1.99
C TYR A 73 7.01 2.36 -2.90
N LEU A 74 6.78 2.39 -4.22
CA LEU A 74 7.62 3.15 -5.14
C LEU A 74 7.56 4.66 -4.86
N ARG A 75 6.38 5.17 -4.51
CA ARG A 75 6.22 6.57 -4.12
C ARG A 75 6.91 6.88 -2.79
N VAL A 76 6.74 6.01 -1.80
CA VAL A 76 7.42 6.12 -0.50
C VAL A 76 8.94 6.18 -0.69
N TRP A 77 9.51 5.32 -1.54
CA TRP A 77 10.94 5.36 -1.85
C TRP A 77 11.41 6.72 -2.40
N THR A 78 10.62 7.33 -3.29
CA THR A 78 10.98 8.61 -3.92
C THR A 78 10.71 9.82 -3.03
N THR A 79 9.69 9.77 -2.17
CA THR A 79 9.31 10.88 -1.26
C THR A 79 9.82 10.73 0.16
N ALA A 80 10.63 9.71 0.48
CA ALA A 80 11.11 9.47 1.85
C ALA A 80 11.89 10.66 2.41
N ARG A 81 12.55 11.45 1.56
CA ARG A 81 13.29 12.66 1.95
C ARG A 81 12.39 13.79 2.44
N ASP A 82 11.11 13.75 2.09
CA ASP A 82 10.11 14.74 2.47
C ASP A 82 9.38 14.37 3.78
N TYR A 83 9.69 13.21 4.37
CA TYR A 83 9.10 12.81 5.63
C TYR A 83 9.69 13.62 6.79
N ASP A 84 8.82 14.33 7.50
CA ASP A 84 9.15 15.02 8.74
C ASP A 84 8.45 14.32 9.93
N PRO A 85 9.20 13.71 10.88
CA PRO A 85 8.62 13.07 12.05
C PRO A 85 7.89 14.06 12.99
N ALA A 86 8.14 15.36 12.88
CA ALA A 86 7.39 16.39 13.62
C ALA A 86 5.98 16.61 13.07
N CYS A 87 5.73 16.31 11.79
CA CYS A 87 4.41 16.43 11.17
C CYS A 87 3.47 15.25 11.47
N GLY A 88 3.99 14.15 12.02
CA GLY A 88 3.16 13.04 12.50
C GLY A 88 3.83 11.66 12.43
N PRO A 89 3.15 10.63 12.98
CA PRO A 89 3.61 9.26 12.96
C PRO A 89 3.87 8.74 11.53
N ALA A 90 4.93 7.95 11.37
CA ALA A 90 5.30 7.33 10.10
C ALA A 90 4.15 6.51 9.46
N MET A 91 3.35 5.81 10.28
CA MET A 91 2.19 5.06 9.78
C MET A 91 1.12 5.97 9.17
N ASP A 92 0.88 7.15 9.74
CA ASP A 92 -0.13 8.08 9.23
C ASP A 92 0.32 8.67 7.89
N TRP A 93 1.62 8.93 7.75
CA TRP A 93 2.22 9.33 6.48
C TRP A 93 2.09 8.24 5.40
N LEU A 94 2.34 6.97 5.74
CA LEU A 94 2.11 5.84 4.82
C LEU A 94 0.63 5.69 4.43
N LEU A 95 -0.29 5.83 5.40
CA LEU A 95 -1.72 5.82 5.14
C LEU A 95 -2.17 6.99 4.26
N ALA A 96 -1.54 8.16 4.39
CA ALA A 96 -1.81 9.29 3.51
C ALA A 96 -1.43 8.97 2.05
N HIS A 97 -0.29 8.32 1.81
CA HIS A 97 0.05 7.81 0.48
C HIS A 97 -0.96 6.78 -0.01
N ALA A 98 -1.38 5.85 0.85
CA ALA A 98 -2.38 4.85 0.51
C ALA A 98 -3.72 5.48 0.09
N HIS A 99 -4.23 6.45 0.86
CA HIS A 99 -5.46 7.16 0.52
C HIS A 99 -5.34 7.93 -0.81
N GLN A 100 -4.22 8.62 -1.05
CA GLN A 100 -3.98 9.32 -2.31
C GLN A 100 -3.97 8.35 -3.49
N THR A 101 -3.32 7.20 -3.36
CA THR A 101 -3.30 6.18 -4.40
C THR A 101 -4.68 5.59 -4.63
N ILE A 102 -5.42 5.20 -3.57
CA ILE A 102 -6.81 4.74 -3.70
C ILE A 102 -7.65 5.75 -4.48
N ALA A 103 -7.56 7.04 -4.14
CA ALA A 103 -8.31 8.10 -4.81
C ALA A 103 -7.97 8.21 -6.31
N ARG A 104 -6.72 7.96 -6.71
CA ARG A 104 -6.30 7.93 -8.13
C ARG A 104 -6.85 6.72 -8.88
N HIS A 105 -6.97 5.58 -8.20
CA HIS A 105 -7.49 4.34 -8.78
C HIS A 105 -9.02 4.32 -8.86
N LEU A 106 -9.70 5.15 -8.07
CA LEU A 106 -11.13 5.34 -8.24
C LEU A 106 -11.38 5.95 -9.63
N PRO A 107 -12.23 5.32 -10.46
CA PRO A 107 -12.62 5.95 -11.71
C PRO A 107 -13.27 7.29 -11.38
N TYR A 108 -12.97 8.33 -12.18
CA TYR A 108 -13.77 9.56 -12.19
C TYR A 108 -15.21 9.17 -12.51
N ARG A 109 -16.00 8.87 -11.48
CA ARG A 109 -17.44 8.69 -11.61
C ARG A 109 -17.99 10.06 -11.92
N CYS A 110 -18.14 10.39 -13.21
CA CYS A 110 -19.26 11.22 -13.61
C CYS A 110 -20.50 10.54 -13.04
N ALA A 111 -21.10 11.15 -12.03
CA ALA A 111 -22.25 10.61 -11.33
C ALA A 111 -23.47 10.57 -12.25
N VAL A 112 -23.55 9.59 -13.15
CA VAL A 112 -24.84 9.14 -13.68
C VAL A 112 -25.40 8.16 -12.65
N SER A 113 -25.99 8.74 -11.61
CA SER A 113 -27.03 8.05 -10.83
C SER A 113 -28.32 8.05 -11.65
N GLY A 114 -28.33 7.31 -12.74
CA GLY A 114 -29.56 6.82 -13.38
C GLY A 114 -29.98 5.55 -12.68
N ARG A 115 -30.53 5.65 -11.46
CA ARG A 115 -31.19 4.50 -10.82
C ARG A 115 -32.45 4.17 -11.62
N ASN A 116 -32.39 3.14 -12.46
CA ASN A 116 -33.52 2.25 -12.65
C ASN A 116 -33.07 0.79 -12.43
N PHE A 117 -33.01 0.41 -11.15
CA PHE A 117 -32.90 -0.97 -10.70
C PHE A 117 -34.24 -1.69 -10.94
N ARG A 118 -34.61 -1.92 -12.20
CA ARG A 118 -35.79 -2.71 -12.56
C ARG A 118 -35.71 -3.30 -13.98
N ALA A 119 -34.60 -3.92 -14.35
CA ALA A 119 -34.52 -4.68 -15.60
C ALA A 119 -33.40 -5.73 -15.60
N TRP A 120 -33.33 -6.60 -14.60
CA TRP A 120 -32.60 -7.88 -14.71
C TRP A 120 -33.30 -8.95 -13.88
N ARG A 121 -34.54 -9.27 -14.26
CA ARG A 121 -35.15 -10.58 -14.01
C ARG A 121 -35.94 -11.03 -15.23
N GLY A 122 -35.43 -12.07 -15.87
CA GLY A 122 -36.23 -13.12 -16.51
C GLY A 122 -36.78 -12.81 -17.89
N GLY A 123 -36.10 -13.30 -18.92
CA GLY A 123 -36.79 -13.76 -20.12
C GLY A 123 -37.54 -15.06 -19.83
N ARG A 124 -38.86 -15.02 -19.98
CA ARG A 124 -39.68 -15.84 -20.89
C ARG A 124 -41.15 -15.64 -20.54
#